data_AF-A0A0N9HV99-F1
#
_entry.id   AF-A0A0N9HV99-F1
#
_cell.length_a   1.000
_cell.length_b   1.000
_cell.length_c   1.000
_cell.angle_alpha   90.00
_cell.angle_beta   90.00
_cell.angle_gamma   90.00
#
_symmetry.space_group_name_H-M   'P 1'
#
loop_
_entity.id
_entity.type
_entity.pdbx_description
1 polymer ?
#
loop_
_entity_poly.entity_id
_entity_poly.type
_entity_poly.pdbx_seq_one_letter_code
_entity_poly.pdbx_strand_id
1 'polypeptide(L)' 'MADWLTTDTIYLADAVGNPRPAQVGVVRINKRTVFGIRHNPDQPRDGDLPDYTVDLEGLSDVITTLNEQRRALLKAGGTL' A
#
# COMPACT_ATOMS: atom_id res chain seq x y z
N MET A 1 7.92 7.49 -16.52
CA MET A 1 8.57 7.86 -15.25
C MET A 1 7.46 8.10 -14.24
N ALA A 2 7.56 7.50 -13.05
CA ALA A 2 6.58 7.71 -11.97
C ALA A 2 7.04 8.88 -11.11
N ASP A 3 6.10 9.72 -10.69
CA ASP A 3 6.36 10.89 -9.86
C ASP A 3 5.66 10.72 -8.50
N TRP A 4 6.43 10.73 -7.41
CA TRP A 4 5.93 10.50 -6.06
C TRP A 4 5.50 11.84 -5.45
N LEU A 5 4.20 12.10 -5.46
CA LEU A 5 3.61 13.37 -4.99
C LEU A 5 3.63 13.47 -3.47
N THR A 6 3.35 12.35 -2.80
CA THR A 6 3.48 12.18 -1.35
C THR A 6 4.17 10.86 -1.07
N THR A 7 4.86 10.79 0.05
CA THR A 7 5.65 9.62 0.42
C THR A 7 5.68 9.47 1.92
N ASP A 8 5.25 8.30 2.40
CA ASP A 8 5.44 7.83 3.76
C ASP A 8 6.20 6.50 3.75
N THR A 9 6.95 6.24 4.82
CA THR A 9 7.62 4.95 5.02
C THR A 9 6.88 4.17 6.08
N ILE A 10 6.39 2.99 5.73
CA ILE A 10 5.80 2.03 6.65
C ILE A 10 6.73 0.82 6.78
N TYR A 11 6.59 0.08 7.87
CA TYR A 11 7.31 -1.17 8.08
C TYR A 11 6.33 -2.33 8.01
N LEU A 12 6.50 -3.20 7.01
CA LEU A 12 5.70 -4.41 6.82
C LEU A 12 6.53 -5.61 7.26
N ALA A 13 5.95 -6.49 8.07
CA ALA A 13 6.63 -7.73 8.46
C ALA A 13 6.79 -8.65 7.23
N ASP A 14 7.98 -9.21 7.04
CA ASP A 14 8.19 -10.29 6.07
C ASP A 14 7.55 -11.61 6.54
N ALA A 15 7.64 -12.66 5.70
CA ALA A 15 7.07 -13.98 6.02
C ALA A 15 7.63 -14.62 7.30
N VAL A 16 8.72 -14.08 7.85
CA VAL A 16 9.39 -14.55 9.07
C VAL A 16 9.18 -13.56 10.24
N GLY A 17 8.44 -12.48 10.02
CA GLY A 17 8.10 -11.48 11.03
C GLY A 17 9.07 -10.30 11.14
N ASN A 18 10.10 -10.20 10.27
CA ASN A 18 11.05 -9.09 10.35
C ASN A 18 10.48 -7.82 9.72
N PRO A 19 10.60 -6.65 10.35
CA PRO A 19 10.14 -5.40 9.75
C PRO A 19 10.98 -5.06 8.52
N ARG A 20 10.32 -4.89 7.38
CA ARG A 20 10.90 -4.42 6.11
C ARG A 20 10.35 -3.05 5.75
N PRO A 21 11.20 -2.09 5.35
CA PRO A 21 10.72 -0.78 4.91
C PRO A 21 9.95 -0.93 3.58
N ALA A 22 8.78 -0.33 3.54
CA ALA A 22 7.98 -0.14 2.35
C ALA A 22 7.58 1.33 2.25
N GLN A 23 7.77 1.91 1.07
CA GLN A 23 7.38 3.27 0.77
C GLN A 23 5.96 3.24 0.21
N VAL A 24 5.08 4.05 0.77
CA VAL A 24 3.69 4.19 0.34
C VAL A 24 3.39 5.65 0.04
N GLY A 25 2.53 5.92 -0.93
CA GLY A 25 2.20 7.29 -1.25
C GLY A 25 1.38 7.45 -2.51
N VAL A 26 1.03 8.70 -2.80
CA VAL A 26 0.34 9.04 -4.02
C VAL A 26 1.38 9.20 -5.14
N VAL A 27 1.23 8.40 -6.18
CA VAL A 27 2.14 8.36 -7.33
C VAL A 27 1.38 8.76 -8.58
N ARG A 28 2.01 9.58 -9.43
CA ARG A 28 1.51 9.89 -10.76
C ARG A 28 2.26 9.03 -11.79
N ILE A 29 1.51 8.17 -12.48
CA ILE A 29 2.03 7.36 -13.59
C ILE A 29 1.33 7.83 -14.86
N ASN A 30 2.10 8.41 -15.79
CA ASN A 30 1.57 9.08 -16.98
C ASN A 30 0.57 10.20 -16.58
N LYS A 31 -0.71 10.03 -16.93
CA LYS A 31 -1.79 10.99 -16.59
C LYS A 31 -2.66 10.53 -15.42
N ARG A 32 -2.38 9.35 -14.84
CA ARG A 32 -3.20 8.76 -13.76
C ARG A 32 -2.54 9.02 -12.41
N THR A 33 -3.36 9.42 -11.44
CA THR A 33 -2.97 9.47 -10.04
C THR A 33 -3.39 8.16 -9.39
N VAL A 34 -2.44 7.46 -8.79
CA VAL A 34 -2.63 6.14 -8.18
C VAL A 34 -2.01 6.13 -6.79
N PHE A 35 -2.36 5.16 -5.97
CA PHE A 35 -1.63 4.88 -4.75
C PHE A 35 -0.55 3.84 -5.05
N GLY A 36 0.71 4.20 -4.81
CA GLY A 36 1.86 3.34 -5.05
C GLY A 36 2.38 2.74 -3.75
N ILE A 37 2.76 1.47 -3.81
CA ILE A 37 3.51 0.79 -2.75
C ILE A 37 4.79 0.26 -3.36
N ARG A 38 5.93 0.58 -2.74
CA ARG A 38 7.27 0.12 -3.13
C ARG A 38 7.95 -0.55 -1.95
N HIS A 39 8.22 -1.84 -2.07
CA HIS A 39 8.99 -2.61 -1.10
C HIS A 39 10.48 -2.41 -1.36
N ASN A 40 11.27 -2.30 -0.28
CA ASN A 40 12.72 -2.08 -0.36
C ASN A 40 13.07 -0.89 -1.28
N PRO A 41 12.68 0.35 -0.92
CA PRO A 41 12.95 1.54 -1.73
C PRO A 41 14.44 1.78 -1.99
N ASP A 42 15.32 1.22 -1.16
CA ASP A 42 16.78 1.30 -1.31
C ASP A 42 17.34 0.37 -2.40
N GLN A 43 16.51 -0.54 -2.93
CA GLN A 43 16.91 -1.43 -4.01
C GLN A 43 16.73 -0.69 -5.34
N PRO A 44 17.82 -0.43 -6.11
CA PRO A 44 17.70 0.22 -7.40
C PRO A 44 16.98 -0.73 -8.36
N ARG A 45 15.68 -0.54 -8.52
CA ARG A 45 14.89 -1.16 -9.59
C ARG A 45 14.98 -0.27 -10.82
N ASP A 46 14.92 -0.91 -12.00
CA ASP A 46 14.80 -0.21 -13.27
C ASP A 46 13.47 0.56 -13.30
N GLY A 47 13.54 1.84 -12.94
CA GLY A 47 12.42 2.77 -12.89
C GLY A 47 11.90 2.97 -11.47
N ASP A 48 11.67 4.24 -11.10
CA ASP A 48 10.97 4.68 -9.88
C ASP A 48 9.50 4.21 -9.78
N LEU A 49 9.16 3.14 -10.49
CA LEU A 49 7.83 2.58 -10.56
C LEU A 49 7.52 1.85 -9.23
N PRO A 50 6.32 2.05 -8.68
CA PRO A 50 5.86 1.27 -7.53
C PRO A 50 5.68 -0.21 -7.91
N ASP A 51 5.89 -1.09 -6.93
CA ASP A 51 5.71 -2.53 -7.10
C ASP A 51 4.23 -2.90 -7.26
N TYR A 52 3.38 -2.14 -6.58
CA TYR A 52 1.93 -2.26 -6.65
C TYR A 52 1.30 -0.88 -6.81
N THR A 53 0.34 -0.78 -7.73
CA THR A 53 -0.47 0.41 -7.94
C THR A 53 -1.93 0.07 -7.71
N VAL A 54 -2.60 0.85 -6.87
CA VAL A 54 -4.05 0.80 -6.73
C VAL A 54 -4.61 2.07 -7.32
N ASP A 55 -5.44 1.93 -8.36
CA ASP A 55 -6.20 3.06 -8.90
C ASP A 55 -7.08 3.62 -7.78
N LEU A 56 -7.12 4.95 -7.64
CA LEU A 56 -7.83 5.61 -6.56
C LEU A 56 -9.34 5.28 -6.52
N GLU A 57 -9.94 4.97 -7.67
CA GLU A 57 -11.32 4.45 -7.75
C GLU A 57 -11.44 3.07 -7.09
N GLY A 58 -10.49 2.17 -7.33
CA GLY A 58 -10.46 0.85 -6.69
C GLY A 58 -10.09 0.91 -5.19
N LEU A 59 -9.47 1.99 -4.73
CA LEU A 59 -9.16 2.20 -3.31
C LEU A 59 -10.42 2.38 -2.46
N SER A 60 -11.49 2.97 -3.01
CA SER A 60 -12.80 3.00 -2.34
C SER A 60 -13.30 1.58 -2.08
N ASP A 61 -13.15 0.67 -3.04
CA ASP A 61 -13.55 -0.73 -2.89
C ASP A 61 -12.64 -1.47 -1.91
N VAL A 62 -11.33 -1.18 -1.91
CA VAL A 62 -10.36 -1.78 -0.98
C VAL A 62 -10.59 -1.27 0.46
N ILE A 63 -10.87 0.02 0.66
CA ILE A 63 -11.22 0.58 1.98
C ILE A 63 -12.52 -0.02 2.47
N THR A 64 -13.51 -0.18 1.58
CA THR A 64 -14.78 -0.83 1.91
C THR A 64 -14.55 -2.27 2.32
N THR A 65 -13.77 -3.03 1.54
CA THR A 65 -13.42 -4.43 1.82
C THR A 65 -12.62 -4.58 3.12
N LEU A 66 -11.65 -3.70 3.39
CA LEU A 66 -10.88 -3.67 4.64
C LEU A 66 -11.77 -3.34 5.85
N ASN A 67 -12.71 -2.42 5.70
CA ASN A 67 -13.67 -2.10 6.75
C ASN A 67 -14.65 -3.25 7.02
N GLU A 68 -15.07 -3.96 5.97
CA GLU A 68 -15.89 -5.18 6.09
C GLU A 68 -15.12 -6.32 6.77
N GLN A 69 -13.85 -6.54 6.38
CA GLN A 69 -12.98 -7.51 7.04
C GLN A 69 -12.71 -7.14 8.51
N ARG A 70 -12.46 -5.85 8.80
CA ARG A 70 -12.29 -5.36 10.18
C ARG A 70 -13.57 -5.54 10.99
N ARG A 71 -14.74 -5.27 10.43
CA ARG A 71 -16.04 -5.56 11.07
C ARG A 71 -16.25 -7.04 11.28
N ALA A 72 -15.90 -7.89 10.32
CA ALA A 72 -15.99 -9.33 10.44
C ALA A 72 -15.06 -9.86 11.54
N LEU A 73 -13.84 -9.33 11.63
CA LEU A 73 -12.87 -9.65 12.69
C LEU A 73 -13.34 -9.14 14.07
N LEU A 74 -13.90 -7.94 14.18
CA LEU A 74 -14.50 -7.44 15.42
C LEU A 74 -15.71 -8.28 15.85
N LYS A 75 -16.51 -8.76 14.89
CA LYS A 75 -17.66 -9.63 15.14
C LYS A 75 -17.26 -11.06 15.50
N ALA A 76 -16.19 -11.58 14.90
CA ALA A 76 -15.64 -12.91 15.18
C ALA A 76 -14.80 -12.94 16.47
N GLY A 77 -14.15 -11.82 16.82
CA GLY A 77 -13.36 -11.66 18.04
C GLY A 77 -14.14 -11.09 19.23
N GLY A 78 -15.47 -10.98 19.14
CA GLY A 78 -16.29 -10.41 20.20
C GLY A 78 -16.47 -11.36 21.38
N THR A 79 -15.55 -11.31 22.36
CA THR A 79 -15.82 -11.56 23.79
C THR A 79 -14.64 -11.14 24.66
N LEU A 80 -14.76 -9.99 25.33
CA LEU A 80 -14.47 -9.77 26.75
C LEU A 80 -15.46 -8.72 27.28
#